data_AF-A0A8C5JVG3-F1
#
_entry.id   AF-A0A8C5JVG3-F1
#
_cell.length_a   1.000
_cell.length_b   1.000
_cell.length_c   1.000
_cell.angle_alpha   90.00
_cell.angle_beta   90.00
_cell.angle_gamma   90.00
#
_symmetry.space_group_name_H-M   'P 1'
#
loop_
_entity.id
_entity.type
_entity.pdbx_description
1 polymer ?
#
loop_
_entity_poly.entity_id
_entity_poly.type
_entity_poly.pdbx_seq_one_letter_code
_entity_poly.pdbx_strand_id
1 'polypeptide(L)'
;LPLRLPHAPAPTPALTPDVSRLRPDDVFIAVKTTRKNHGPRLRLLMRTWISRALRQTYIFTDGEDPELQLQAGGRMINTNCSAVRTRQALCCKMSVEYDKFIESGRKWFCHVDDDNYVNPKSLLHLLSTFSSNQDVYLGRPSLDHPIEATERIQGGGTVTTVKFWFATGGAGFCLSRGLALKMSPWASLGSFMSTAERVRLPDDCTVGYIVEGLLGARLLHSPLFHSHLENLQRLPRDAVLQQVTLSYGGPENPHNVVNVAGSFSLQQDPTRFQSVHCLLYPDTDWCPIQNRDDLASW
;
A
#
# COMPACT_ATOMS: atom_id res chain seq x y z
N LEU A 1 -54.38 11.23 39.67
CA LEU A 1 -53.31 11.07 38.66
C LEU A 1 -52.00 11.57 39.27
N PRO A 2 -50.94 10.74 39.39
CA PRO A 2 -49.64 11.22 39.84
C PRO A 2 -48.82 11.79 38.67
N LEU A 3 -48.21 12.95 38.90
CA LEU A 3 -47.32 13.65 37.97
C LEU A 3 -46.03 12.84 37.75
N ARG A 4 -45.70 12.56 36.48
CA ARG A 4 -44.43 11.94 36.08
C ARG A 4 -43.27 12.93 36.27
N LEU A 5 -42.25 12.52 37.02
CA LEU A 5 -40.95 13.20 37.05
C LEU A 5 -40.21 12.99 35.72
N PRO A 6 -39.45 13.98 35.22
CA PRO A 6 -38.69 13.85 34.00
C PRO A 6 -37.52 12.87 34.19
N HIS A 7 -37.36 11.93 33.26
CA HIS A 7 -36.22 11.02 33.21
C HIS A 7 -34.91 11.82 33.04
N ALA A 8 -33.92 11.49 33.86
CA ALA A 8 -32.55 11.95 33.66
C ALA A 8 -32.02 11.43 32.31
N PRO A 9 -31.26 12.23 31.56
CA PRO A 9 -30.66 11.76 30.31
C PRO A 9 -29.66 10.65 30.60
N ALA A 10 -29.68 9.60 29.76
CA ALA A 10 -28.72 8.51 29.82
C ALA A 10 -27.28 9.05 29.72
N PRO A 11 -26.31 8.45 30.44
CA PRO A 11 -24.92 8.87 30.34
C PRO A 11 -24.45 8.71 28.90
N THR A 12 -23.93 9.80 28.34
CA THR A 12 -23.28 9.81 27.03
C THR A 12 -22.10 8.83 27.08
N PRO A 13 -21.86 8.00 26.04
CA PRO A 13 -20.69 7.15 26.03
C PRO A 13 -19.45 8.05 26.13
N ALA A 14 -18.66 7.87 27.18
CA ALA A 14 -17.38 8.55 27.31
C ALA A 14 -16.54 8.18 26.09
N LEU A 15 -16.15 9.19 25.29
CA LEU A 15 -15.09 9.06 24.30
C LEU A 15 -13.86 8.51 25.00
N THR A 16 -13.50 7.28 24.71
CA THR A 16 -12.33 6.63 25.29
C THR A 16 -11.06 7.39 24.86
N PRO A 17 -10.28 7.92 25.81
CA PRO A 17 -9.07 8.66 25.50
C PRO A 17 -7.89 7.68 25.43
N ASP A 18 -7.82 6.90 24.36
CA ASP A 18 -6.55 6.28 23.97
C ASP A 18 -6.44 6.14 22.45
N VAL A 19 -6.59 7.26 21.74
CA VAL A 19 -6.05 7.37 20.39
C VAL A 19 -4.65 7.95 20.53
N SER A 20 -3.69 7.13 20.96
CA SER A 20 -2.28 7.49 20.85
C SER A 20 -2.02 7.99 19.43
N ARG A 21 -1.57 9.25 19.31
CA ARG A 21 -1.36 9.91 18.01
C ARG A 21 -0.46 9.02 17.15
N LEU A 22 -0.98 8.54 16.01
CA LEU A 22 -0.25 7.68 15.09
C LEU A 22 1.06 8.35 14.67
N ARG A 23 2.18 7.65 14.83
CA ARG A 23 3.52 8.14 14.47
C ARG A 23 4.02 7.47 13.19
N PRO A 24 4.97 8.10 12.47
CA PRO A 24 5.63 7.45 11.32
C PRO A 24 6.17 6.05 11.65
N ASP A 25 6.80 5.91 12.82
CA ASP A 25 7.37 4.63 13.27
C ASP A 25 6.34 3.53 13.56
N ASP A 26 5.05 3.88 13.63
CA ASP A 26 3.97 2.90 13.79
C ASP A 26 3.57 2.25 12.45
N VAL A 27 4.07 2.74 11.31
CA VAL A 27 3.76 2.26 9.96
C VAL A 27 4.94 1.47 9.38
N PHE A 28 4.64 0.32 8.77
CA PHE A 28 5.56 -0.52 8.01
C PHE A 28 5.19 -0.43 6.53
N ILE A 29 6.07 0.12 5.71
CA ILE A 29 5.87 0.22 4.25
C ILE A 29 6.75 -0.83 3.58
N ALA A 30 6.14 -1.83 2.95
CA ALA A 30 6.83 -2.83 2.17
C ALA A 30 6.84 -2.42 0.68
N VAL A 31 8.04 -2.27 0.12
CA VAL A 31 8.24 -2.02 -1.32
C VAL A 31 8.69 -3.32 -1.96
N LYS A 32 7.86 -3.91 -2.82
CA LYS A 32 8.21 -5.11 -3.58
C LYS A 32 8.94 -4.74 -4.86
N THR A 33 10.10 -5.34 -5.07
CA THR A 33 10.89 -5.14 -6.28
C THR A 33 11.59 -6.43 -6.72
N THR A 34 12.49 -6.29 -7.68
CA THR A 34 13.33 -7.35 -8.23
C THR A 34 14.68 -6.76 -8.62
N ARG A 35 15.72 -7.58 -8.66
CA ARG A 35 17.09 -7.13 -8.96
C ARG A 35 17.20 -6.30 -10.23
N LYS A 36 16.45 -6.67 -11.28
CA LYS A 36 16.43 -5.92 -12.56
C LYS A 36 15.89 -4.49 -12.42
N ASN A 37 15.11 -4.20 -11.38
CA ASN A 37 14.47 -2.91 -11.15
C ASN A 37 15.24 -2.02 -10.16
N HIS A 38 16.33 -2.51 -9.56
CA HIS A 38 17.16 -1.73 -8.65
C HIS A 38 17.61 -0.40 -9.25
N GLY A 39 18.18 -0.44 -10.45
CA GLY A 39 18.58 0.74 -11.22
C GLY A 39 17.39 1.59 -11.70
N PRO A 40 16.54 1.05 -12.60
CA PRO A 40 15.57 1.87 -13.34
C PRO A 40 14.38 2.36 -12.49
N ARG A 41 14.06 1.68 -11.38
CA ARG A 41 12.88 2.03 -10.56
C ARG A 41 13.25 2.37 -9.13
N LEU A 42 13.94 1.46 -8.43
CA LEU A 42 14.18 1.63 -6.99
C LEU A 42 15.05 2.86 -6.69
N ARG A 43 16.09 3.16 -7.49
CA ARG A 43 16.88 4.39 -7.31
C ARG A 43 16.04 5.67 -7.41
N LEU A 44 15.02 5.70 -8.27
CA LEU A 44 14.08 6.82 -8.35
C LEU A 44 13.27 6.95 -7.05
N LEU A 45 12.76 5.84 -6.51
CA LEU A 45 12.00 5.86 -5.25
C LEU A 45 12.89 6.28 -4.06
N MET A 46 14.12 5.77 -4.00
CA MET A 46 15.15 6.13 -3.01
C MET A 46 15.45 7.62 -3.02
N ARG A 47 15.62 8.21 -4.22
CA ARG A 47 15.87 9.64 -4.40
C ARG A 47 14.66 10.51 -4.08
N THR A 48 13.45 9.96 -4.18
CA THR A 48 12.19 10.69 -3.99
C THR A 48 11.52 10.28 -2.68
N TRP A 49 10.34 9.65 -2.70
CA TRP A 49 9.51 9.51 -1.51
C TRP A 49 10.13 8.66 -0.39
N ILE A 50 10.98 7.67 -0.71
CA ILE A 50 11.63 6.85 0.31
C ILE A 50 12.61 7.70 1.14
N SER A 51 13.24 8.73 0.55
CA SER A 51 14.10 9.66 1.31
C SER A 51 13.34 10.35 2.47
N ARG A 52 12.03 10.54 2.33
CA ARG A 52 11.15 11.15 3.34
C ARG A 52 10.51 10.14 4.30
N ALA A 53 10.72 8.84 4.06
CA ALA A 53 10.08 7.73 4.77
C ALA A 53 11.06 6.58 5.11
N LEU A 54 12.37 6.83 5.13
CA LEU A 54 13.38 5.78 5.18
C LEU A 54 13.25 4.84 6.40
N ARG A 55 12.86 5.37 7.57
CA ARG A 55 12.75 4.59 8.82
C ARG A 55 11.59 3.60 8.84
N GLN A 56 10.60 3.81 7.99
CA GLN A 56 9.35 3.03 7.90
C GLN A 56 9.31 2.15 6.64
N THR A 57 10.21 2.37 5.67
CA THR A 57 10.26 1.61 4.42
C THR A 57 11.22 0.43 4.48
N TYR A 58 10.74 -0.74 4.06
CA TYR A 58 11.47 -1.99 3.90
C TYR A 58 11.35 -2.45 2.45
N ILE A 59 12.48 -2.78 1.83
CA ILE A 59 12.56 -3.12 0.40
C ILE A 59 12.74 -4.62 0.26
N PHE A 60 11.84 -5.29 -0.44
CA PHE A 60 11.84 -6.75 -0.62
C PHE A 60 12.21 -7.08 -2.05
N THR A 61 13.33 -7.76 -2.24
CA THR A 61 13.92 -8.05 -3.55
C THR A 61 14.37 -9.51 -3.66
N ASP A 62 14.77 -9.92 -4.85
CA ASP A 62 15.30 -11.25 -5.19
C ASP A 62 16.82 -11.26 -5.46
N GLY A 63 17.52 -10.18 -5.12
CA GLY A 63 18.96 -10.14 -5.27
C GLY A 63 19.66 -9.06 -4.44
N GLU A 64 20.92 -9.30 -4.14
CA GLU A 64 21.77 -8.39 -3.37
C GLU A 64 22.15 -7.14 -4.18
N ASP A 65 22.28 -6.02 -3.47
CA ASP A 65 22.80 -4.75 -3.97
C ASP A 65 23.43 -3.97 -2.80
N PRO A 66 24.77 -4.06 -2.62
CA PRO A 66 25.44 -3.46 -1.47
C PRO A 66 25.27 -1.94 -1.36
N GLU A 67 25.16 -1.24 -2.49
CA GLU A 67 24.96 0.20 -2.52
C GLU A 67 23.57 0.56 -2.00
N LEU A 68 22.53 -0.08 -2.53
CA LEU A 68 21.16 0.14 -2.07
C LEU A 68 20.92 -0.37 -0.64
N GLN A 69 21.59 -1.46 -0.22
CA GLN A 69 21.55 -1.96 1.15
C GLN A 69 22.01 -0.89 2.15
N LEU A 70 23.11 -0.21 1.82
CA LEU A 70 23.65 0.88 2.64
C LEU A 70 22.71 2.09 2.64
N GLN A 71 22.22 2.51 1.47
CA GLN A 71 21.28 3.63 1.33
C GLN A 71 19.94 3.38 2.04
N ALA A 72 19.45 2.14 2.05
CA ALA A 72 18.24 1.72 2.77
C ALA A 72 18.45 1.62 4.30
N GLY A 73 19.68 1.84 4.78
CA GLY A 73 20.02 1.71 6.20
C GLY A 73 19.77 0.31 6.73
N GLY A 74 20.09 -0.72 5.93
CA GLY A 74 19.90 -2.13 6.29
C GLY A 74 18.48 -2.66 6.15
N ARG A 75 17.54 -1.88 5.58
CA ARG A 75 16.12 -2.28 5.39
C ARG A 75 15.82 -2.85 4.01
N MET A 76 16.84 -3.30 3.29
CA MET A 76 16.65 -4.07 2.07
C MET A 76 16.86 -5.55 2.40
N ILE A 77 15.89 -6.37 1.99
CA ILE A 77 15.73 -7.77 2.34
C ILE A 77 15.73 -8.57 1.04
N ASN A 78 16.76 -9.38 0.86
CA ASN A 78 16.74 -10.43 -0.14
C ASN A 78 15.85 -11.57 0.37
N THR A 79 14.74 -11.80 -0.33
CA THR A 79 13.74 -12.81 0.06
C THR A 79 14.18 -14.22 -0.32
N ASN A 80 15.20 -14.37 -1.16
CA ASN A 80 15.59 -15.62 -1.81
C ASN A 80 14.44 -16.27 -2.63
N CYS A 81 13.38 -15.52 -2.91
CA CYS A 81 12.35 -15.93 -3.85
C CYS A 81 12.87 -15.81 -5.29
N SER A 82 12.24 -16.54 -6.21
CA SER A 82 12.62 -16.46 -7.62
C SER A 82 12.45 -15.04 -8.19
N ALA A 83 13.37 -14.66 -9.09
CA ALA A 83 13.33 -13.38 -9.79
C ALA A 83 12.33 -13.36 -10.97
N VAL A 84 11.73 -14.51 -11.31
CA VAL A 84 10.70 -14.57 -12.35
C VAL A 84 9.41 -13.89 -11.87
N ARG A 85 8.65 -13.29 -12.80
CA ARG A 85 7.36 -12.65 -12.47
C ARG A 85 6.19 -13.65 -12.52
N THR A 86 6.33 -14.79 -11.86
CA THR A 86 5.24 -15.77 -11.74
C THR A 86 4.40 -15.49 -10.49
N ARG A 87 3.15 -15.97 -10.48
CA ARG A 87 2.27 -15.93 -9.31
C ARG A 87 2.97 -16.42 -8.04
N GLN A 88 3.62 -17.57 -8.11
CA GLN A 88 4.37 -18.18 -7.00
C GLN A 88 5.48 -17.27 -6.48
N ALA A 89 6.25 -16.65 -7.37
CA ALA A 89 7.35 -15.76 -6.97
C ALA A 89 6.85 -14.47 -6.29
N LEU A 90 5.74 -13.91 -6.77
CA LEU A 90 5.10 -12.73 -6.16
C LEU A 90 4.52 -13.06 -4.78
N CYS A 91 3.79 -14.18 -4.67
CA CYS A 91 3.28 -14.66 -3.38
C CYS A 91 4.41 -14.98 -2.39
N CYS A 92 5.56 -15.46 -2.88
CA CYS A 92 6.72 -15.73 -2.03
C CYS A 92 7.25 -14.44 -1.41
N LYS A 93 7.40 -13.36 -2.20
CA LYS A 93 7.82 -12.06 -1.68
C LYS A 93 6.79 -11.50 -0.70
N MET A 94 5.50 -11.56 -1.04
CA MET A 94 4.42 -11.12 -0.15
C MET A 94 4.41 -11.89 1.19
N SER A 95 4.71 -13.20 1.18
CA SER A 95 4.85 -13.99 2.42
C SER A 95 5.96 -13.42 3.31
N VAL A 96 7.11 -13.05 2.73
CA VAL A 96 8.24 -12.48 3.48
C VAL A 96 7.94 -11.05 3.96
N GLU A 97 7.25 -10.24 3.15
CA GLU A 97 6.75 -8.91 3.55
C GLU A 97 5.87 -9.00 4.80
N TYR A 98 4.93 -9.93 4.75
CA TYR A 98 3.97 -10.17 5.81
C TYR A 98 4.65 -10.65 7.10
N ASP A 99 5.54 -11.65 7.01
CA ASP A 99 6.27 -12.16 8.17
C ASP A 99 7.15 -11.07 8.81
N LYS A 100 7.87 -10.27 8.00
CA LYS A 100 8.67 -9.15 8.49
C LYS A 100 7.82 -8.06 9.15
N PHE A 101 6.62 -7.81 8.65
CA PHE A 101 5.70 -6.91 9.32
C PHE A 101 5.24 -7.44 10.69
N ILE A 102 4.85 -8.70 10.78
CA ILE A 102 4.42 -9.31 12.05
C ILE A 102 5.54 -9.20 13.09
N GLU A 103 6.78 -9.56 12.71
CA GLU A 103 7.99 -9.44 13.52
C GLU A 103 8.27 -7.99 13.97
N SER A 104 7.98 -7.00 13.13
CA SER A 104 8.30 -5.59 13.42
C SER A 104 7.53 -5.00 14.60
N GLY A 105 6.41 -5.60 15.00
CA GLY A 105 5.54 -5.05 16.06
C GLY A 105 4.75 -3.80 15.66
N ARG A 106 4.87 -3.31 14.41
CA ARG A 106 4.24 -2.07 13.95
C ARG A 106 2.72 -2.20 13.83
N LYS A 107 2.03 -1.06 13.92
CA LYS A 107 0.56 -0.95 13.97
C LYS A 107 -0.08 -1.11 12.60
N TRP A 108 0.62 -0.75 11.52
CA TRP A 108 0.10 -0.77 10.16
C TRP A 108 1.09 -1.41 9.20
N PHE A 109 0.60 -2.30 8.36
CA PHE A 109 1.30 -2.82 7.19
C PHE A 109 0.76 -2.10 5.96
N CYS A 110 1.63 -1.58 5.11
CA CYS A 110 1.26 -1.03 3.82
C CYS A 110 2.16 -1.60 2.73
N HIS A 111 1.56 -2.29 1.77
CA HIS A 111 2.26 -2.83 0.60
C HIS A 111 2.19 -1.83 -0.55
N VAL A 112 3.29 -1.69 -1.30
CA VAL A 112 3.37 -1.00 -2.60
C VAL A 112 4.36 -1.70 -3.53
N ASP A 113 4.18 -1.53 -4.84
CA ASP A 113 5.11 -1.99 -5.87
C ASP A 113 6.17 -0.91 -6.17
N ASP A 114 7.24 -1.32 -6.86
CA ASP A 114 8.37 -0.44 -7.21
C ASP A 114 8.09 0.62 -8.29
N ASP A 115 6.86 0.70 -8.80
CA ASP A 115 6.35 1.77 -9.64
C ASP A 115 5.31 2.66 -8.95
N ASN A 116 5.22 2.60 -7.62
CA ASN A 116 4.38 3.49 -6.82
C ASN A 116 5.16 4.65 -6.17
N TYR A 117 4.51 5.82 -6.10
CA TYR A 117 4.92 6.94 -5.27
C TYR A 117 4.01 7.01 -4.05
N VAL A 118 4.59 6.99 -2.86
CA VAL A 118 3.82 7.13 -1.61
C VAL A 118 3.94 8.56 -1.10
N ASN A 119 2.82 9.20 -0.76
CA ASN A 119 2.82 10.42 0.06
C ASN A 119 2.70 10.03 1.54
N PRO A 120 3.78 10.05 2.34
CA PRO A 120 3.75 9.59 3.72
C PRO A 120 2.83 10.44 4.59
N LYS A 121 2.70 11.75 4.31
CA LYS A 121 1.82 12.64 5.09
C LYS A 121 0.35 12.27 4.90
N SER A 122 -0.08 12.08 3.64
CA SER A 122 -1.44 11.63 3.34
C SER A 122 -1.70 10.22 3.87
N LEU A 123 -0.72 9.32 3.77
CA LEU A 123 -0.82 7.97 4.33
C LEU A 123 -1.07 8.01 5.84
N LEU A 124 -0.22 8.72 6.60
CA LEU A 124 -0.39 8.84 8.05
C LEU A 124 -1.74 9.48 8.42
N HIS A 125 -2.16 10.50 7.67
CA HIS A 125 -3.47 11.13 7.91
C HIS A 125 -4.62 10.15 7.73
N LEU A 126 -4.63 9.38 6.63
CA LEU A 126 -5.65 8.36 6.38
C LEU A 126 -5.64 7.29 7.49
N LEU A 127 -4.47 6.74 7.82
CA LEU A 127 -4.38 5.68 8.83
C LEU A 127 -4.79 6.15 10.23
N SER A 128 -4.62 7.45 10.53
CA SER A 128 -5.00 8.02 11.82
C SER A 128 -6.52 8.08 12.07
N THR A 129 -7.34 7.88 11.03
CA THR A 129 -8.81 7.86 11.17
C THR A 129 -9.34 6.49 11.64
N PHE A 130 -8.47 5.50 11.81
CA PHE A 130 -8.83 4.14 12.17
C PHE A 130 -8.03 3.66 13.39
N SER A 131 -8.57 2.69 14.13
CA SER A 131 -7.81 1.99 15.17
C SER A 131 -7.04 0.81 14.58
N SER A 132 -5.76 0.69 14.91
CA SER A 132 -4.92 -0.45 14.47
C SER A 132 -5.31 -1.79 15.10
N ASN A 133 -6.22 -1.80 16.08
CA ASN A 133 -6.73 -3.01 16.72
C ASN A 133 -8.04 -3.52 16.09
N GLN A 134 -8.63 -2.74 15.17
CA GLN A 134 -9.82 -3.15 14.40
C GLN A 134 -9.43 -3.97 13.18
N ASP A 135 -10.44 -4.49 12.47
CA ASP A 135 -10.25 -5.22 11.21
C ASP A 135 -10.28 -4.24 10.04
N VAL A 136 -9.13 -3.63 9.72
CA VAL A 136 -9.02 -2.61 8.67
C VAL A 136 -8.16 -3.10 7.52
N TYR A 137 -8.78 -3.19 6.34
CA TYR A 137 -8.12 -3.43 5.06
C TYR A 137 -8.47 -2.27 4.12
N LEU A 138 -7.49 -1.44 3.76
CA LEU A 138 -7.68 -0.24 2.95
C LEU A 138 -7.00 -0.40 1.58
N GLY A 139 -7.67 0.04 0.53
CA GLY A 139 -7.09 0.12 -0.80
C GLY A 139 -8.12 0.44 -1.87
N ARG A 140 -7.71 0.36 -3.14
CA ARG A 140 -8.60 0.50 -4.29
C ARG A 140 -8.97 -0.89 -4.82
N PRO A 141 -10.26 -1.21 -5.01
CA PRO A 141 -10.66 -2.47 -5.65
C PRO A 141 -10.18 -2.52 -7.10
N SER A 142 -9.76 -3.70 -7.56
CA SER A 142 -9.25 -3.87 -8.93
C SER A 142 -10.30 -3.97 -10.02
N LEU A 143 -11.53 -4.31 -9.65
CA LEU A 143 -12.65 -4.54 -10.54
C LEU A 143 -13.86 -3.75 -10.03
N ASP A 144 -14.92 -3.69 -10.83
CA ASP A 144 -16.24 -3.18 -10.44
C ASP A 144 -17.16 -4.25 -9.83
N HIS A 145 -16.65 -5.48 -9.68
CA HIS A 145 -17.33 -6.63 -9.09
C HIS A 145 -16.35 -7.50 -8.27
N PRO A 146 -16.84 -8.25 -7.26
CA PRO A 146 -16.01 -9.20 -6.52
C PRO A 146 -15.60 -10.38 -7.41
N ILE A 147 -14.42 -10.95 -7.16
CA ILE A 147 -13.96 -12.17 -7.84
C ILE A 147 -14.45 -13.41 -7.12
N GLU A 148 -14.37 -14.55 -7.80
CA GLU A 148 -14.74 -15.85 -7.26
C GLU A 148 -13.50 -16.73 -7.10
N ALA A 149 -13.33 -17.33 -5.93
CA ALA A 149 -12.35 -18.40 -5.73
C ALA A 149 -13.06 -19.72 -5.43
N THR A 150 -12.55 -20.76 -6.06
CA THR A 150 -13.05 -22.12 -5.94
C THR A 150 -12.21 -22.88 -4.92
N GLU A 151 -12.81 -23.28 -3.81
CA GLU A 151 -12.13 -24.11 -2.82
C GLU A 151 -12.50 -25.58 -3.04
N ARG A 152 -11.46 -26.41 -3.20
CA ARG A 152 -11.61 -27.87 -3.26
C ARG A 152 -11.45 -28.42 -1.85
N ILE A 153 -12.55 -28.86 -1.24
CA ILE A 153 -12.50 -29.55 0.06
C ILE A 153 -11.75 -30.87 -0.11
N GLN A 154 -10.75 -31.11 0.74
CA GLN A 154 -10.06 -32.41 0.82
C GLN A 154 -11.11 -33.47 1.22
N GLY A 155 -11.44 -34.40 0.32
CA GLY A 155 -12.48 -35.41 0.55
C GLY A 155 -13.52 -35.57 -0.59
N GLY A 156 -13.46 -34.75 -1.64
CA GLY A 156 -14.00 -35.13 -2.96
C GLY A 156 -15.49 -34.93 -3.22
N GLY A 157 -16.17 -33.95 -2.62
CA GLY A 157 -17.62 -33.77 -2.85
C GLY A 157 -18.08 -32.36 -3.20
N THR A 158 -17.66 -31.35 -2.46
CA THR A 158 -18.25 -30.01 -2.57
C THR A 158 -17.18 -28.97 -2.88
N VAL A 159 -17.38 -28.33 -4.03
CA VAL A 159 -16.66 -27.14 -4.44
C VAL A 159 -17.42 -25.95 -3.83
N THR A 160 -16.80 -25.24 -2.88
CA THR A 160 -17.36 -24.00 -2.35
C THR A 160 -16.79 -22.83 -3.13
N THR A 161 -17.68 -22.01 -3.69
CA THR A 161 -17.31 -20.76 -4.36
C THR A 161 -17.44 -19.62 -3.36
N VAL A 162 -16.36 -18.88 -3.15
CA VAL A 162 -16.32 -17.71 -2.28
C VAL A 162 -16.19 -16.46 -3.15
N LYS A 163 -17.07 -15.48 -2.91
CA LYS A 163 -17.04 -14.16 -3.56
C LYS A 163 -16.39 -13.15 -2.65
N PHE A 164 -15.42 -12.39 -3.15
CA PHE A 164 -14.71 -11.39 -2.35
C PHE A 164 -14.11 -10.26 -3.19
N TRP A 165 -13.93 -9.11 -2.56
CA TRP A 165 -13.14 -8.00 -3.07
C TRP A 165 -11.67 -8.13 -2.64
N PHE A 166 -10.79 -7.50 -3.40
CA PHE A 166 -9.38 -7.37 -3.06
C PHE A 166 -8.86 -6.00 -3.50
N ALA A 167 -7.91 -5.44 -2.76
CA ALA A 167 -7.22 -4.23 -3.16
C ALA A 167 -6.18 -4.55 -4.24
N THR A 168 -6.11 -3.76 -5.30
CA THR A 168 -5.09 -3.89 -6.34
C THR A 168 -3.69 -3.70 -5.75
N GLY A 169 -2.82 -4.71 -5.87
CA GLY A 169 -1.44 -4.63 -5.36
C GLY A 169 -0.68 -3.42 -5.90
N GLY A 170 -0.78 -3.17 -7.21
CA GLY A 170 -0.14 -2.04 -7.88
C GLY A 170 -0.76 -0.66 -7.63
N ALA A 171 -1.84 -0.56 -6.84
CA ALA A 171 -2.29 0.71 -6.24
C ALA A 171 -1.72 0.90 -4.83
N GLY A 172 -1.19 -0.15 -4.23
CA GLY A 172 -0.89 -0.26 -2.80
C GLY A 172 -2.15 -0.49 -1.95
N PHE A 173 -1.93 -1.10 -0.79
CA PHE A 173 -2.97 -1.36 0.20
C PHE A 173 -2.39 -1.33 1.62
N CYS A 174 -3.24 -1.18 2.62
CA CYS A 174 -2.84 -1.25 4.03
C CYS A 174 -3.71 -2.20 4.86
N LEU A 175 -3.09 -2.87 5.82
CA LEU A 175 -3.71 -3.72 6.82
C LEU A 175 -3.37 -3.20 8.22
N SER A 176 -4.39 -3.09 9.09
CA SER A 176 -4.16 -2.92 10.53
C SER A 176 -3.49 -4.15 11.14
N ARG A 177 -2.70 -3.96 12.20
CA ARG A 177 -2.08 -5.05 12.95
C ARG A 177 -3.13 -6.04 13.50
N GLY A 178 -4.27 -5.55 13.99
CA GLY A 178 -5.36 -6.39 14.48
C GLY A 178 -5.83 -7.39 13.43
N LEU A 179 -6.14 -6.92 12.23
CA LEU A 179 -6.51 -7.78 11.10
C LEU A 179 -5.38 -8.75 10.71
N ALA A 180 -4.15 -8.26 10.59
CA ALA A 180 -3.02 -9.11 10.23
C ALA A 180 -2.83 -10.25 11.25
N LEU A 181 -2.86 -9.97 12.56
CA LEU A 181 -2.76 -11.06 13.55
C LEU A 181 -3.85 -12.14 13.38
N LYS A 182 -5.05 -11.78 12.91
CA LYS A 182 -6.10 -12.75 12.56
C LYS A 182 -5.83 -13.51 11.27
N MET A 183 -5.13 -12.91 10.31
CA MET A 183 -4.71 -13.55 9.05
C MET A 183 -3.57 -14.56 9.26
N SER A 184 -2.84 -14.52 10.38
CA SER A 184 -1.67 -15.36 10.65
C SER A 184 -1.84 -16.87 10.38
N PRO A 185 -2.97 -17.54 10.68
CA PRO A 185 -3.15 -18.96 10.35
C PRO A 185 -3.02 -19.28 8.85
N TRP A 186 -3.26 -18.30 7.97
CA TRP A 186 -3.20 -18.46 6.51
C TRP A 186 -2.08 -17.67 5.85
N ALA A 187 -1.41 -16.76 6.58
CA ALA A 187 -0.44 -15.83 6.02
C ALA A 187 0.96 -15.91 6.66
N SER A 188 1.06 -16.23 7.96
CA SER A 188 2.36 -16.24 8.65
C SER A 188 3.15 -17.54 8.40
N LEU A 189 4.46 -17.48 8.61
CA LEU A 189 5.36 -18.64 8.64
C LEU A 189 5.30 -19.48 7.35
N GLY A 190 5.20 -18.80 6.20
CA GLY A 190 5.10 -19.43 4.88
C GLY A 190 3.69 -19.92 4.51
N SER A 191 2.70 -19.87 5.41
CA SER A 191 1.32 -20.30 5.11
C SER A 191 0.68 -19.49 3.98
N PHE A 192 1.12 -18.25 3.74
CA PHE A 192 0.65 -17.45 2.62
C PHE A 192 0.85 -18.18 1.28
N MET A 193 1.99 -18.83 1.10
CA MET A 193 2.30 -19.59 -0.12
C MET A 193 1.37 -20.79 -0.28
N SER A 194 1.15 -21.56 0.79
CA SER A 194 0.22 -22.69 0.78
C SER A 194 -1.20 -22.26 0.48
N THR A 195 -1.63 -21.13 1.06
CA THR A 195 -2.95 -20.54 0.79
C THR A 195 -3.07 -20.14 -0.68
N ALA A 196 -2.11 -19.35 -1.20
CA ALA A 196 -2.10 -18.89 -2.58
C ALA A 196 -2.11 -20.05 -3.59
N GLU A 197 -1.33 -21.11 -3.35
CA GLU A 197 -1.30 -22.29 -4.23
C GLU A 197 -2.61 -23.07 -4.20
N ARG A 198 -3.25 -23.18 -3.03
CA ARG A 198 -4.55 -23.86 -2.87
C ARG A 198 -5.65 -23.17 -3.69
N VAL A 199 -5.73 -21.83 -3.62
CA VAL A 199 -6.75 -21.05 -4.34
C VAL A 199 -6.33 -20.59 -5.72
N ARG A 200 -5.05 -20.78 -6.07
CA ARG A 200 -4.45 -20.44 -7.38
C ARG A 200 -4.52 -18.95 -7.73
N LEU A 201 -4.55 -18.08 -6.74
CA LEU A 201 -4.69 -16.63 -6.90
C LEU A 201 -3.35 -15.88 -6.86
N PRO A 202 -3.24 -14.72 -7.54
CA PRO A 202 -2.20 -13.71 -7.28
C PRO A 202 -2.10 -13.33 -5.80
N ASP A 203 -1.00 -12.68 -5.42
CA ASP A 203 -0.72 -12.28 -4.04
C ASP A 203 -1.75 -11.30 -3.49
N ASP A 204 -2.10 -10.25 -4.22
CA ASP A 204 -3.13 -9.29 -3.82
C ASP A 204 -4.53 -9.93 -3.69
N CYS A 205 -4.91 -10.76 -4.65
CA CYS A 205 -6.12 -11.58 -4.59
C CYS A 205 -6.10 -12.55 -3.39
N THR A 206 -4.95 -13.13 -3.05
CA THR A 206 -4.80 -14.03 -1.89
C THR A 206 -5.00 -13.26 -0.58
N VAL A 207 -4.49 -12.03 -0.47
CA VAL A 207 -4.78 -11.15 0.68
C VAL A 207 -6.28 -10.90 0.79
N GLY A 208 -6.95 -10.53 -0.29
CA GLY A 208 -8.41 -10.33 -0.31
C GLY A 208 -9.20 -11.59 0.06
N TYR A 209 -8.79 -12.75 -0.45
CA TYR A 209 -9.41 -14.03 -0.11
C TYR A 209 -9.28 -14.36 1.39
N ILE A 210 -8.11 -14.13 1.99
CA ILE A 210 -7.94 -14.35 3.44
C ILE A 210 -8.82 -13.36 4.22
N VAL A 211 -8.79 -12.08 3.86
CA VAL A 211 -9.49 -11.02 4.61
C VAL A 211 -11.01 -11.14 4.50
N GLU A 212 -11.57 -11.19 3.29
CA GLU A 212 -13.02 -11.25 3.12
C GLU A 212 -13.55 -12.67 3.09
N GLY A 213 -12.87 -13.56 2.36
CA GLY A 213 -13.34 -14.91 2.11
C GLY A 213 -13.24 -15.84 3.32
N LEU A 214 -12.18 -15.71 4.13
CA LEU A 214 -11.97 -16.56 5.30
C LEU A 214 -12.33 -15.87 6.62
N LEU A 215 -11.96 -14.59 6.78
CA LEU A 215 -12.17 -13.85 8.02
C LEU A 215 -13.49 -13.07 8.07
N GLY A 216 -14.17 -12.87 6.93
CA GLY A 216 -15.42 -12.11 6.86
C GLY A 216 -15.27 -10.60 7.13
N ALA A 217 -14.04 -10.09 7.17
CA ALA A 217 -13.78 -8.65 7.15
C ALA A 217 -14.06 -8.07 5.75
N ARG A 218 -13.92 -6.76 5.57
CA ARG A 218 -14.20 -6.11 4.28
C ARG A 218 -13.07 -5.20 3.85
N LEU A 219 -12.83 -5.15 2.55
CA LEU A 219 -12.07 -4.10 1.91
C LEU A 219 -12.82 -2.77 2.09
N LEU A 220 -12.16 -1.82 2.73
CA LEU A 220 -12.58 -0.43 2.82
C LEU A 220 -12.01 0.30 1.61
N HIS A 221 -12.90 0.61 0.66
CA HIS A 221 -12.54 1.29 -0.57
C HIS A 221 -12.04 2.71 -0.26
N SER A 222 -10.83 3.03 -0.70
CA SER A 222 -10.25 4.37 -0.56
C SER A 222 -9.91 4.94 -1.94
N PRO A 223 -10.43 6.13 -2.30
CA PRO A 223 -10.13 6.77 -3.57
C PRO A 223 -8.71 7.37 -3.62
N LEU A 224 -7.95 7.28 -2.53
CA LEU A 224 -6.62 7.87 -2.38
C LEU A 224 -5.48 6.98 -2.90
N PHE A 225 -5.79 5.73 -3.28
CA PHE A 225 -4.81 4.78 -3.80
C PHE A 225 -4.97 4.63 -5.31
N HIS A 226 -3.91 4.82 -6.09
CA HIS A 226 -3.98 4.84 -7.57
C HIS A 226 -2.98 3.88 -8.22
N SER A 227 -3.48 3.09 -9.19
CA SER A 227 -2.68 2.18 -10.01
C SER A 227 -2.53 2.69 -11.45
N HIS A 228 -1.48 2.26 -12.15
CA HIS A 228 -1.35 2.46 -13.59
C HIS A 228 -2.35 1.64 -14.44
N LEU A 229 -3.20 0.82 -13.82
CA LEU A 229 -4.36 0.22 -14.49
C LEU A 229 -5.49 1.22 -14.73
N GLU A 230 -5.38 2.42 -14.15
CA GLU A 230 -6.34 3.50 -14.30
C GLU A 230 -5.84 4.55 -15.30
N ASN A 231 -6.72 5.44 -15.73
CA ASN A 231 -6.29 6.60 -16.51
C ASN A 231 -5.84 7.73 -15.56
N LEU A 232 -4.56 7.76 -15.22
CA LEU A 232 -3.97 8.71 -14.28
C LEU A 232 -4.02 10.16 -14.78
N GLN A 233 -4.16 10.38 -16.09
CA GLN A 233 -4.33 11.71 -16.66
C GLN A 233 -5.68 12.36 -16.28
N ARG A 234 -6.67 11.54 -15.88
CA ARG A 234 -7.99 12.02 -15.41
C ARG A 234 -7.98 12.46 -13.95
N LEU A 235 -6.93 12.15 -13.19
CA LEU A 235 -6.80 12.61 -11.82
C LEU A 235 -6.71 14.14 -11.81
N PRO A 236 -7.62 14.86 -11.10
CA PRO A 236 -7.59 16.31 -11.06
C PRO A 236 -6.26 16.83 -10.55
N ARG A 237 -5.70 17.86 -11.21
CA ARG A 237 -4.35 18.38 -10.92
C ARG A 237 -4.22 18.85 -9.48
N ASP A 238 -5.26 19.51 -8.98
CA ASP A 238 -5.40 20.01 -7.62
C ASP A 238 -5.57 18.91 -6.57
N ALA A 239 -5.88 17.67 -7.00
CA ALA A 239 -6.01 16.49 -6.15
C ALA A 239 -4.74 15.63 -6.08
N VAL A 240 -3.79 15.76 -7.01
CA VAL A 240 -2.62 14.86 -7.12
C VAL A 240 -1.81 14.81 -5.82
N LEU A 241 -1.60 15.95 -5.18
CA LEU A 241 -0.72 16.06 -4.01
C LEU A 241 -1.38 15.55 -2.71
N GLN A 242 -2.70 15.36 -2.69
CA GLN A 242 -3.44 14.83 -1.53
C GLN A 242 -3.53 13.30 -1.57
N GLN A 243 -3.23 12.65 -2.71
CA GLN A 243 -3.33 11.19 -2.83
C GLN A 243 -2.32 10.48 -1.93
N VAL A 244 -2.67 9.25 -1.51
CA VAL A 244 -1.81 8.39 -0.68
C VAL A 244 -0.78 7.68 -1.54
N THR A 245 -1.22 7.09 -2.66
CA THR A 245 -0.32 6.49 -3.65
C THR A 245 -0.64 7.01 -5.05
N LEU A 246 0.41 7.12 -5.86
CA LEU A 246 0.33 7.30 -7.30
C LEU A 246 1.14 6.19 -7.98
N SER A 247 0.94 6.01 -9.28
CA SER A 247 1.69 5.07 -10.11
C SER A 247 2.12 5.76 -11.40
N TYR A 248 2.89 5.06 -12.25
CA TYR A 248 3.08 5.43 -13.65
C TYR A 248 2.99 4.20 -14.56
N GLY A 249 2.63 4.42 -15.83
CA GLY A 249 2.53 3.36 -16.82
C GLY A 249 3.87 2.77 -17.24
N GLY A 250 3.88 1.46 -17.45
CA GLY A 250 5.05 0.74 -17.96
C GLY A 250 5.32 1.03 -19.45
N PRO A 251 6.28 0.31 -20.06
CA PRO A 251 6.66 0.49 -21.46
C PRO A 251 5.50 0.35 -22.47
N GLU A 252 4.46 -0.40 -22.13
CA GLU A 252 3.26 -0.59 -22.96
C GLU A 252 2.32 0.63 -22.95
N ASN A 253 2.41 1.48 -21.93
CA ASN A 253 1.59 2.68 -21.80
C ASN A 253 2.36 3.82 -21.09
N PRO A 254 3.46 4.31 -21.68
CA PRO A 254 4.37 5.25 -21.02
C PRO A 254 3.75 6.63 -20.77
N HIS A 255 2.62 6.94 -21.42
CA HIS A 255 1.91 8.20 -21.26
C HIS A 255 0.91 8.21 -20.11
N ASN A 256 0.67 7.06 -19.47
CA ASN A 256 -0.21 6.97 -18.31
C ASN A 256 0.50 7.48 -17.06
N VAL A 257 0.47 8.79 -16.88
CA VAL A 257 1.05 9.48 -15.74
C VAL A 257 0.10 10.55 -15.23
N VAL A 258 0.29 10.96 -13.98
CA VAL A 258 -0.48 12.05 -13.40
C VAL A 258 -0.23 13.37 -14.11
N ASN A 259 -1.28 14.17 -14.24
CA ASN A 259 -1.15 15.53 -14.74
C ASN A 259 -0.74 16.46 -13.60
N VAL A 260 0.52 16.87 -13.58
CA VAL A 260 1.07 17.69 -12.51
C VAL A 260 1.97 18.79 -13.08
N ALA A 261 1.78 20.01 -12.59
CA ALA A 261 2.69 21.11 -12.89
C ALA A 261 4.09 20.76 -12.40
N GLY A 262 5.12 21.32 -13.03
CA GLY A 262 6.48 21.09 -12.55
C GLY A 262 7.53 21.52 -13.55
N SER A 263 8.72 21.77 -13.02
CA SER A 263 9.85 22.29 -13.78
C SER A 263 10.54 21.23 -14.66
N PHE A 264 10.21 19.95 -14.48
CA PHE A 264 10.73 18.87 -15.31
C PHE A 264 9.81 18.60 -16.52
N SER A 265 10.39 18.48 -17.70
CA SER A 265 9.69 17.96 -18.87
C SER A 265 9.40 16.46 -18.75
N LEU A 266 8.51 15.92 -19.59
CA LEU A 266 8.28 14.47 -19.66
C LEU A 266 9.51 13.66 -20.08
N GLN A 267 10.47 14.27 -20.76
CA GLN A 267 11.73 13.61 -21.11
C GLN A 267 12.67 13.50 -19.89
N GLN A 268 12.66 14.51 -19.02
CA GLN A 268 13.48 14.55 -17.81
C GLN A 268 12.87 13.70 -16.68
N ASP A 269 11.54 13.73 -16.56
CA ASP A 269 10.78 13.01 -15.55
C ASP A 269 9.58 12.29 -16.20
N PRO A 270 9.84 11.15 -16.88
CA PRO A 270 8.81 10.40 -17.60
C PRO A 270 7.78 9.76 -16.67
N THR A 271 8.09 9.59 -15.39
CA THR A 271 7.17 9.02 -14.37
C THR A 271 6.32 10.07 -13.66
N ARG A 272 6.71 11.35 -13.77
CA ARG A 272 6.23 12.49 -12.97
C ARG A 272 6.57 12.44 -11.47
N PHE A 273 7.30 11.43 -10.99
CA PHE A 273 7.60 11.28 -9.56
C PHE A 273 8.54 12.35 -9.03
N GLN A 274 9.50 12.84 -9.83
CA GLN A 274 10.37 13.94 -9.40
C GLN A 274 9.58 15.24 -9.29
N SER A 275 8.65 15.47 -10.21
CA SER A 275 7.78 16.64 -10.23
C SER A 275 6.81 16.66 -9.05
N VAL A 276 6.14 15.53 -8.78
CA VAL A 276 5.33 15.35 -7.57
C VAL A 276 6.17 15.56 -6.31
N HIS A 277 7.39 15.01 -6.28
CA HIS A 277 8.28 15.16 -5.13
C HIS A 277 8.65 16.60 -4.86
N CYS A 278 9.04 17.37 -5.88
CA CYS A 278 9.43 18.77 -5.72
C CYS A 278 8.27 19.68 -5.32
N LEU A 279 7.04 19.34 -5.70
CA LEU A 279 5.85 20.07 -5.23
C LEU A 279 5.53 19.75 -3.76
N LEU A 280 5.73 18.50 -3.32
CA LEU A 280 5.52 18.11 -1.93
C LEU A 280 6.65 18.56 -1.00
N TYR A 281 7.88 18.61 -1.51
CA TYR A 281 9.11 18.84 -0.76
C TYR A 281 10.05 19.79 -1.53
N PRO A 282 9.68 21.08 -1.66
CA PRO A 282 10.46 22.06 -2.43
C PRO A 282 11.83 22.36 -1.80
N ASP A 283 12.04 21.97 -0.53
CA ASP A 283 13.31 22.04 0.19
C ASP A 283 14.36 21.02 -0.29
N THR A 284 14.01 20.12 -1.23
CA THR A 284 14.92 19.10 -1.73
C THR A 284 15.98 19.72 -2.65
N ASP A 285 17.27 19.57 -2.34
CA ASP A 285 18.39 20.28 -2.99
C ASP A 285 18.46 20.17 -4.52
N TRP A 286 17.98 19.08 -5.10
CA TRP A 286 18.00 18.87 -6.55
C TRP A 286 16.74 19.37 -7.26
N CYS A 287 15.74 19.86 -6.52
CA CYS A 287 14.56 20.45 -7.11
C CYS A 287 14.90 21.79 -7.79
N PRO A 288 14.39 22.03 -9.01
CA PRO A 288 14.60 23.30 -9.68
C PRO A 288 14.00 24.45 -8.86
N ILE A 289 14.75 25.54 -8.72
CA ILE A 289 14.28 26.75 -8.04
C ILE A 289 13.09 27.28 -8.84
N GLN A 290 11.89 27.25 -8.24
CA GLN A 290 10.74 27.95 -8.80
C GLN A 290 10.91 29.43 -8.50
N ASN A 291 10.93 30.28 -9.53
CA ASN A 291 10.80 31.72 -9.33
C ASN A 291 9.43 31.97 -8.69
N ARG A 292 9.42 32.68 -7.55
CA ARG A 292 8.23 32.95 -6.72
C ARG A 292 7.07 33.64 -7.46
N ASP A 293 7.28 34.14 -8.67
CA ASP A 293 6.28 34.87 -9.44
C ASP A 293 5.22 33.96 -10.11
N ASP A 294 5.52 32.67 -10.33
CA ASP A 294 4.56 31.73 -10.96
C ASP A 294 3.53 31.14 -9.96
N LEU A 295 3.74 31.34 -8.65
CA LEU A 295 2.79 30.90 -7.61
C LEU A 295 1.76 31.97 -7.25
N ALA A 296 1.94 33.21 -7.71
CA ALA A 296 1.04 34.33 -7.42
C ALA A 296 -0.06 34.53 -8.49
N SER A 297 -0.11 33.66 -9.51
CA SER A 297 -1.09 33.72 -10.59
C SER A 297 -2.08 32.55 -10.63
N TRP A 298 -2.17 31.73 -9.57
CA TRP A 298 -3.06 30.56 -9.49
C TRP A 298 -3.66 30.34 -8.11
#